data_AF-A0A1Y3BGL4-F1
#
_entry.id   AF-A0A1Y3BGL4-F1
#
_cell.length_a   1.000
_cell.length_b   1.000
_cell.length_c   1.000
_cell.angle_alpha   90.00
_cell.angle_beta   90.00
_cell.angle_gamma   90.00
#
_symmetry.space_group_name_H-M   'P 1'
#
loop_
_entity.id
_entity.type
_entity.pdbx_description
1 polymer ?
#
loop_
_entity_poly.entity_id
_entity_poly.type
_entity_poly.pdbx_seq_one_letter_code
_entity_poly.pdbx_strand_id
1 'polypeptide(L)'
;MVKCLNEPNMLVMPGDCLLNHQNDIIASSGTYLKNGSIYSSVAGYLRITEQQESHFDDKDDSKTTEEGANDSLNTSQNQIVKRIVKVIRPGDRQVPFLEPGSIVTCRVIRITSSFAKCSICCIEDHILKQPYVGIIRLDDIHDGVSAQQQRLRQVNCCFHPGDIVLARVIAAGDNHQFLLTTAAQELGVVVAVNDWNEPMIPLNSIEVLCQRTFTKESRKVANIDLIA
;
A
#
# COMPACT_ATOMS: atom_id res chain seq x y z
N MET A 1 23.23 -13.96 -27.72
CA MET A 1 22.60 -12.67 -28.11
C MET A 1 21.96 -12.11 -26.84
N VAL A 2 22.53 -11.05 -26.27
CA VAL A 2 21.94 -10.39 -25.08
C VAL A 2 20.69 -9.66 -25.58
N LYS A 3 19.50 -10.04 -25.07
CA LYS A 3 18.26 -9.35 -25.45
C LYS A 3 18.35 -7.90 -24.97
N CYS A 4 18.01 -6.94 -25.84
CA CYS A 4 18.15 -5.50 -25.58
C CYS A 4 17.32 -5.06 -24.37
N LEU A 5 17.97 -4.92 -23.20
CA LEU A 5 17.38 -4.65 -21.87
C LEU A 5 16.57 -3.33 -21.74
N ASN A 6 16.36 -2.60 -22.84
CA ASN A 6 15.75 -1.27 -22.84
C ASN A 6 14.25 -1.26 -23.15
N GLU A 7 13.62 -2.43 -23.36
CA GLU A 7 12.17 -2.48 -23.55
C GLU A 7 11.43 -2.61 -22.21
N PRO A 8 10.51 -1.69 -21.88
CA PRO A 8 9.64 -1.86 -20.72
C PRO A 8 8.75 -3.10 -20.95
N ASN A 9 8.80 -4.04 -20.01
CA ASN A 9 8.11 -5.35 -20.06
C ASN A 9 8.68 -6.39 -21.03
N MET A 10 10.01 -6.57 -21.04
CA MET A 10 10.63 -7.69 -21.76
C MET A 10 10.20 -9.05 -21.18
N LEU A 11 9.56 -9.88 -21.99
CA LEU A 11 9.25 -11.28 -21.68
C LEU A 11 10.51 -12.14 -21.80
N VAL A 12 10.82 -12.89 -20.75
CA VAL A 12 11.98 -13.79 -20.66
C VAL A 12 11.54 -15.20 -20.27
N MET A 13 12.29 -16.18 -20.73
CA MET A 13 12.06 -17.60 -20.47
C MET A 13 13.16 -18.17 -19.56
N PRO A 14 12.91 -19.28 -18.83
CA PRO A 14 13.94 -19.95 -18.06
C PRO A 14 15.14 -20.31 -18.94
N GLY A 15 16.34 -19.92 -18.52
CA GLY A 15 17.57 -20.11 -19.27
C GLY A 15 17.98 -18.94 -20.17
N ASP A 16 17.13 -17.92 -20.34
CA ASP A 16 17.51 -16.70 -21.04
C ASP A 16 18.62 -15.97 -20.27
N CYS A 17 19.69 -15.59 -20.99
CA CYS A 17 20.74 -14.74 -20.46
C CYS A 17 20.27 -13.30 -20.44
N LEU A 18 20.21 -12.71 -19.25
CA LEU A 18 19.71 -11.35 -19.04
C LEU A 18 20.85 -10.35 -19.18
N LEU A 19 21.91 -10.53 -18.41
CA LEU A 19 22.99 -9.55 -18.27
C LEU A 19 24.23 -10.16 -17.61
N ASN A 20 25.38 -9.53 -17.81
CA ASN A 20 26.60 -9.93 -17.13
C ASN A 20 26.59 -9.44 -15.68
N HIS A 21 27.10 -10.25 -14.77
CA HIS A 21 27.18 -9.87 -13.37
C HIS A 21 28.30 -8.86 -13.16
N GLN A 22 27.95 -7.77 -12.49
CA GLN A 22 28.85 -6.70 -12.07
C GLN A 22 28.61 -6.43 -10.58
N ASN A 23 29.55 -5.80 -9.89
CA ASN A 23 29.48 -5.58 -8.44
C ASN A 23 28.29 -4.71 -8.01
N ASP A 24 27.80 -3.87 -8.93
CA ASP A 24 26.62 -3.02 -8.78
C ASP A 24 25.31 -3.74 -9.10
N ILE A 25 25.32 -5.02 -9.50
CA ILE A 25 24.12 -5.73 -9.93
C ILE A 25 23.80 -6.92 -9.02
N ILE A 26 22.61 -6.89 -8.42
CA ILE A 26 22.08 -7.96 -7.57
C ILE A 26 21.06 -8.80 -8.34
N ALA A 27 21.33 -10.11 -8.44
CA ALA A 27 20.36 -11.10 -8.90
C ALA A 27 19.32 -11.36 -7.80
N SER A 28 18.04 -11.12 -8.10
CA SER A 28 16.93 -11.27 -7.17
C SER A 28 15.93 -12.33 -7.64
N SER A 29 14.69 -12.29 -7.14
CA SER A 29 13.65 -13.28 -7.40
C SER A 29 13.49 -13.59 -8.89
N GLY A 30 13.43 -14.88 -9.23
CA GLY A 30 13.27 -15.34 -10.61
C GLY A 30 14.54 -15.29 -11.46
N THR A 31 15.72 -15.04 -10.85
CA THR A 31 17.02 -15.06 -11.52
C THR A 31 18.02 -15.97 -10.81
N TYR A 32 19.09 -16.36 -11.49
CA TYR A 32 20.23 -17.07 -10.92
C TYR A 32 21.54 -16.67 -11.59
N LEU A 33 22.65 -16.78 -10.87
CA LEU A 33 23.99 -16.50 -11.38
C LEU A 33 24.64 -17.78 -11.91
N LYS A 34 25.19 -17.75 -13.12
CA LYS A 34 25.99 -18.85 -13.68
C LYS A 34 27.08 -18.28 -14.59
N ASN A 35 28.31 -18.75 -14.45
CA ASN A 35 29.44 -18.36 -15.33
C ASN A 35 29.64 -16.83 -15.49
N GLY A 36 29.38 -16.03 -14.45
CA GLY A 36 29.53 -14.57 -14.52
C GLY A 36 28.40 -13.84 -15.24
N SER A 37 27.31 -14.53 -15.58
CA SER A 37 26.10 -13.93 -16.15
C SER A 37 24.86 -14.29 -15.32
N ILE A 38 23.89 -13.38 -15.31
CA ILE A 38 22.61 -13.53 -14.65
C ILE A 38 21.61 -14.07 -15.68
N TYR A 39 20.97 -15.16 -15.32
CA TYR A 39 19.99 -15.87 -16.13
C TYR A 39 18.62 -15.84 -15.48
N SER A 40 17.57 -15.94 -16.28
CA SER A 40 16.22 -16.15 -15.74
C SER A 40 16.04 -17.60 -15.30
N SER A 41 15.54 -17.83 -14.08
CA SER A 41 15.07 -19.16 -13.65
C SER A 41 13.59 -19.41 -13.98
N VAL A 42 12.88 -18.39 -14.46
CA VAL A 42 11.41 -18.38 -14.53
C VAL A 42 10.91 -17.72 -15.81
N ALA A 43 9.75 -18.16 -16.32
CA ALA A 43 9.06 -17.44 -17.41
C ALA A 43 8.33 -16.22 -16.84
N GLY A 44 8.64 -15.02 -17.32
CA GLY A 44 8.03 -13.79 -16.80
C GLY A 44 8.56 -12.52 -17.43
N TYR A 45 8.25 -11.38 -16.81
CA TYR A 45 8.69 -10.06 -17.26
C TYR A 45 9.91 -9.60 -16.46
N LEU A 46 10.94 -9.17 -17.16
CA LEU A 46 12.14 -8.62 -16.56
C LEU A 46 11.86 -7.23 -15.97
N ARG A 47 12.26 -7.00 -14.73
CA ARG A 47 12.22 -5.70 -14.06
C ARG A 47 13.57 -5.41 -13.41
N ILE A 48 14.14 -4.28 -13.77
CA ILE A 48 15.38 -3.76 -13.19
C ILE A 48 15.02 -2.52 -12.38
N THR A 49 15.38 -2.51 -11.10
CA THR A 49 15.13 -1.39 -10.17
C THR A 49 16.44 -0.94 -9.55
N GLU A 50 16.67 0.37 -9.47
CA GLU A 50 17.84 0.94 -8.81
C GLU A 50 17.52 1.17 -7.33
N GLN A 51 18.39 0.70 -6.44
CA GLN A 51 18.31 0.94 -5.00
C GLN A 51 19.55 1.70 -4.53
N GLN A 52 19.32 2.73 -3.71
CA GLN A 52 20.37 3.44 -3.00
C GLN A 52 20.58 2.76 -1.65
N GLU A 53 21.82 2.40 -1.30
CA GLU A 53 22.15 1.98 0.06
C GLU A 53 22.11 3.20 0.99
N SER A 54 21.09 3.28 1.84
CA SER A 54 21.17 4.09 3.05
C SER A 54 22.02 3.32 4.06
N HIS A 55 23.21 3.84 4.37
CA HIS A 55 23.98 3.38 5.53
C HIS A 55 23.10 3.47 6.78
N PHE A 56 22.66 2.31 7.31
CA PHE A 56 22.21 2.19 8.68
C PHE A 56 23.46 1.94 9.51
N ASP A 57 23.96 2.99 10.18
CA ASP A 57 25.02 2.84 11.17
C ASP A 57 24.42 2.19 12.42
N ASP A 58 24.79 0.94 12.70
CA ASP A 58 24.70 0.35 14.04
C ASP A 58 25.60 1.18 14.97
N LYS A 59 25.01 2.08 15.76
CA LYS A 59 25.74 2.80 16.82
C LYS A 59 25.93 1.85 18.00
N ASP A 60 27.15 1.32 18.12
CA ASP A 60 27.68 0.79 19.37
C ASP A 60 28.33 1.94 20.16
N ASP A 61 27.97 2.06 21.43
CA ASP A 61 28.26 3.18 22.33
C ASP A 61 29.71 3.14 22.85
N SER A 62 30.53 4.16 22.57
CA SER A 62 31.59 4.60 23.50
C SER A 62 32.09 6.03 23.23
N LYS A 63 32.08 6.83 24.30
CA LYS A 63 32.60 8.22 24.39
C LYS A 63 34.12 8.24 24.47
N THR A 64 34.78 9.21 23.81
CA THR A 64 35.71 10.15 24.49
C THR A 64 36.08 11.36 23.61
N THR A 65 36.34 12.46 24.31
CA THR A 65 36.59 13.85 23.94
C THR A 65 38.01 14.11 23.40
N GLU A 66 38.18 15.08 22.48
CA GLU A 66 39.11 16.25 22.53
C GLU A 66 39.42 16.86 21.15
N GLU A 67 39.83 18.12 21.19
CA GLU A 67 39.89 19.16 20.14
C GLU A 67 41.11 19.06 19.20
N GLY A 68 41.04 19.67 18.00
CA GLY A 68 42.23 20.01 17.23
C GLY A 68 42.05 20.08 15.71
N ALA A 69 42.53 21.16 15.10
CA ALA A 69 42.37 21.52 13.70
C ALA A 69 43.18 20.66 12.70
N ASN A 70 42.65 20.64 11.47
CA ASN A 70 43.33 20.59 10.16
C ASN A 70 43.05 19.36 9.26
N ASP A 71 42.79 19.75 8.03
CA ASP A 71 43.26 19.16 6.77
C ASP A 71 42.22 18.46 5.90
N SER A 72 42.10 19.04 4.72
CA SER A 72 41.25 18.69 3.60
C SER A 72 41.71 17.39 2.97
N LEU A 73 40.87 16.36 3.03
CA LEU A 73 40.81 15.28 2.05
C LEU A 73 39.35 14.91 1.82
N ASN A 74 38.74 15.60 0.85
CA ASN A 74 37.50 15.19 0.21
C ASN A 74 37.70 13.81 -0.41
N THR A 75 37.37 12.74 0.31
CA THR A 75 37.03 11.48 -0.34
C THR A 75 35.55 11.55 -0.62
N SER A 76 35.20 11.87 -1.88
CA SER A 76 33.83 11.84 -2.37
C SER A 76 33.22 10.48 -2.02
N GLN A 77 32.32 10.47 -1.04
CA GLN A 77 31.53 9.30 -0.66
C GLN A 77 30.68 8.93 -1.87
N ASN A 78 31.21 8.01 -2.68
CA ASN A 78 30.61 7.57 -3.92
C ASN A 78 29.43 6.66 -3.54
N GLN A 79 28.21 7.20 -3.55
CA GLN A 79 26.98 6.43 -3.34
C GLN A 79 26.90 5.33 -4.41
N ILE A 80 27.16 4.08 -4.03
CA ILE A 80 27.05 2.92 -4.93
C ILE A 80 25.57 2.64 -5.15
N VAL A 81 25.04 3.02 -6.30
CA VAL A 81 23.69 2.66 -6.73
C VAL A 81 23.70 1.19 -7.16
N LYS A 82 23.03 0.31 -6.41
CA LYS A 82 22.90 -1.11 -6.77
C LYS A 82 21.66 -1.33 -7.62
N ARG A 83 21.79 -2.03 -8.75
CA ARG A 83 20.71 -2.43 -9.64
C ARG A 83 20.21 -3.82 -9.26
N ILE A 84 18.94 -3.94 -8.93
CA ILE A 84 18.28 -5.20 -8.65
C ILE A 84 17.59 -5.70 -9.90
N VAL A 85 17.93 -6.94 -10.29
CA VAL A 85 17.36 -7.61 -11.45
C VAL A 85 16.43 -8.71 -10.95
N LYS A 86 15.15 -8.61 -11.28
CA LYS A 86 14.13 -9.62 -10.95
C LYS A 86 13.29 -9.97 -12.17
N VAL A 87 12.80 -11.21 -12.19
CA VAL A 87 11.84 -11.69 -13.20
C VAL A 87 10.52 -11.99 -12.49
N ILE A 88 9.47 -11.30 -12.89
CA ILE A 88 8.14 -11.36 -12.27
C ILE A 88 7.22 -12.19 -13.16
N ARG A 89 6.60 -13.25 -12.62
CA ARG A 89 5.61 -14.01 -13.41
C ARG A 89 4.35 -13.16 -13.63
N PRO A 90 3.71 -13.25 -14.80
CA PRO A 90 2.34 -12.77 -14.94
C PRO A 90 1.44 -13.48 -13.92
N GLY A 91 0.98 -12.73 -12.90
CA GLY A 91 0.13 -13.24 -11.82
C GLY A 91 0.80 -13.35 -10.44
N ASP A 92 2.13 -13.55 -10.37
CA ASP A 92 2.89 -13.41 -9.12
C ASP A 92 3.45 -12.00 -9.02
N ARG A 93 2.58 -10.99 -9.14
CA ARG A 93 2.99 -9.70 -8.61
C ARG A 93 3.16 -9.91 -7.10
N GLN A 94 4.34 -9.57 -6.57
CA GLN A 94 4.60 -9.67 -5.14
C GLN A 94 3.51 -8.90 -4.42
N VAL A 95 2.73 -9.59 -3.60
CA VAL A 95 1.71 -8.96 -2.78
C VAL A 95 2.43 -7.90 -1.95
N PRO A 96 2.13 -6.60 -2.14
CA PRO A 96 2.79 -5.57 -1.36
C PRO A 96 2.48 -5.85 0.11
N PHE A 97 3.48 -5.72 0.96
CA PHE A 97 3.25 -5.74 2.38
C PHE A 97 2.39 -4.53 2.75
N LEU A 98 1.52 -4.68 3.74
CA LEU A 98 0.60 -3.63 4.14
C LEU A 98 1.39 -2.60 4.96
N GLU A 99 1.88 -1.56 4.30
CA GLU A 99 2.68 -0.51 4.91
C GLU A 99 1.81 0.63 5.44
N PRO A 100 2.25 1.35 6.50
CA PRO A 100 1.64 2.60 6.90
C PRO A 100 1.53 3.56 5.71
N GLY A 101 0.34 4.12 5.48
CA GLY A 101 0.06 5.05 4.40
C GLY A 101 -0.53 4.43 3.14
N SER A 102 -0.45 3.11 2.96
CA SER A 102 -1.07 2.42 1.81
C SER A 102 -2.58 2.60 1.78
N ILE A 103 -3.13 2.77 0.57
CA ILE A 103 -4.58 2.82 0.35
C ILE A 103 -5.11 1.40 0.20
N VAL A 104 -6.15 1.07 0.94
CA VAL A 104 -6.74 -0.26 0.97
C VAL A 104 -8.23 -0.20 0.69
N THR A 105 -8.70 -1.22 -0.04
CA THR A 105 -10.12 -1.44 -0.26
C THR A 105 -10.59 -2.50 0.72
N CYS A 106 -11.57 -2.13 1.55
CA CYS A 106 -12.08 -2.99 2.59
C CYS A 106 -13.60 -3.09 2.56
N ARG A 107 -14.13 -4.22 3.01
CA ARG A 107 -15.56 -4.45 3.20
C ARG A 107 -15.89 -4.40 4.68
N VAL A 108 -16.88 -3.62 5.07
CA VAL A 108 -17.34 -3.54 6.46
C VAL A 108 -18.03 -4.84 6.83
N ILE A 109 -17.56 -5.51 7.89
CA ILE A 109 -18.14 -6.79 8.36
C ILE A 109 -19.12 -6.52 9.50
N ARG A 110 -18.70 -5.74 10.48
CA ARG A 110 -19.46 -5.44 11.70
C ARG A 110 -19.17 -4.03 12.16
N ILE A 111 -20.16 -3.43 12.80
CA ILE A 111 -20.06 -2.07 13.33
C ILE A 111 -20.48 -2.09 14.79
N THR A 112 -19.74 -1.34 15.59
CA THR A 112 -20.04 -1.00 16.98
C THR A 112 -20.14 0.53 17.06
N SER A 113 -20.70 1.08 18.14
CA SER A 113 -20.79 2.54 18.32
C SER A 113 -19.44 3.27 18.23
N SER A 114 -18.33 2.62 18.59
CA SER A 114 -16.99 3.19 18.67
C SER A 114 -16.02 2.77 17.55
N PHE A 115 -16.25 1.65 16.87
CA PHE A 115 -15.39 1.19 15.79
C PHE A 115 -16.14 0.32 14.76
N ALA A 116 -15.64 0.31 13.54
CA ALA A 116 -16.05 -0.61 12.48
C ALA A 116 -14.94 -1.64 12.24
N LYS A 117 -15.33 -2.91 12.18
CA LYS A 117 -14.46 -4.02 11.80
C LYS A 117 -14.63 -4.30 10.32
N CYS A 118 -13.53 -4.25 9.58
CA CYS A 118 -13.49 -4.37 8.13
C CYS A 118 -12.61 -5.56 7.71
N SER A 119 -12.90 -6.11 6.55
CA SER A 119 -12.10 -7.11 5.85
C SER A 119 -11.35 -6.40 4.73
N ILE A 120 -10.03 -6.32 4.80
CA ILE A 120 -9.21 -5.72 3.75
C ILE A 120 -9.06 -6.76 2.62
N CYS A 121 -9.58 -6.42 1.45
CA CYS A 121 -9.59 -7.32 0.30
C CYS A 121 -8.50 -6.97 -0.70
N CYS A 122 -8.18 -5.68 -0.84
CA CYS A 122 -7.20 -5.20 -1.80
C CYS A 122 -6.29 -4.15 -1.15
N ILE A 123 -5.03 -4.13 -1.59
CA ILE A 123 -4.07 -3.06 -1.33
C ILE A 123 -3.81 -2.40 -2.67
N GLU A 124 -4.17 -1.13 -2.82
CA GLU A 124 -4.05 -0.41 -4.09
C GLU A 124 -4.61 -1.23 -5.27
N ASP A 125 -3.75 -1.67 -6.19
CA ASP A 125 -4.09 -2.45 -7.38
C ASP A 125 -3.94 -3.98 -7.20
N HIS A 126 -3.66 -4.44 -5.98
CA HIS A 126 -3.44 -5.85 -5.65
C HIS A 126 -4.57 -6.46 -4.84
N ILE A 127 -5.13 -7.54 -5.39
CA ILE A 127 -6.12 -8.37 -4.69
C ILE A 127 -5.39 -9.36 -3.78
N LEU A 128 -5.79 -9.39 -2.51
CA LEU A 128 -5.24 -10.30 -1.51
C LEU A 128 -5.89 -11.69 -1.62
N LYS A 129 -5.06 -12.73 -1.60
CA LYS A 129 -5.54 -14.13 -1.53
C LYS A 129 -6.23 -14.42 -0.19
N GLN A 130 -5.70 -13.85 0.88
CA GLN A 130 -6.25 -13.96 2.22
C GLN A 130 -6.47 -12.54 2.77
N PRO A 131 -7.71 -12.19 3.17
CA PRO A 131 -7.99 -10.83 3.62
C PRO A 131 -7.40 -10.57 5.00
N TYR A 132 -6.87 -9.36 5.19
CA TYR A 132 -6.48 -8.89 6.51
C TYR A 132 -7.69 -8.30 7.25
N VAL A 133 -7.59 -8.22 8.57
CA VAL A 133 -8.61 -7.58 9.40
C VAL A 133 -8.22 -6.12 9.62
N GLY A 134 -9.10 -5.20 9.26
CA GLY A 134 -8.95 -3.77 9.53
C GLY A 134 -9.91 -3.29 10.62
N ILE A 135 -9.52 -2.29 11.39
CA ILE A 135 -10.38 -1.58 12.33
C ILE A 135 -10.33 -0.08 12.00
N ILE A 136 -11.50 0.52 11.86
CA ILE A 136 -11.67 1.98 11.75
C ILE A 136 -12.31 2.45 13.06
N ARG A 137 -11.62 3.28 13.84
CA ARG A 137 -12.16 3.87 15.07
C ARG A 137 -12.91 5.15 14.76
N LEU A 138 -13.83 5.54 15.64
CA LEU A 138 -14.57 6.80 15.52
C LEU A 138 -13.63 8.02 15.42
N ASP A 139 -12.56 8.02 16.19
CA ASP A 139 -11.56 9.10 16.20
C ASP A 139 -10.81 9.22 14.86
N ASP A 140 -10.74 8.15 14.07
CA ASP A 140 -10.03 8.10 12.79
C ASP A 140 -10.93 8.45 11.59
N ILE A 141 -12.19 8.80 11.84
CA ILE A 141 -13.18 9.18 10.82
C ILE A 141 -13.28 10.71 10.78
N HIS A 142 -12.73 11.38 9.78
CA HIS A 142 -12.87 12.84 9.65
C HIS A 142 -13.59 13.24 8.36
N ASP A 143 -14.74 13.88 8.48
CA ASP A 143 -15.60 14.22 7.34
C ASP A 143 -15.52 15.72 6.99
N GLY A 144 -14.48 16.42 7.46
CA GLY A 144 -14.36 17.88 7.33
C GLY A 144 -15.41 18.68 8.13
N VAL A 145 -16.19 18.00 8.96
CA VAL A 145 -17.26 18.58 9.77
C VAL A 145 -16.71 19.16 11.08
N SER A 146 -17.31 20.25 11.57
CA SER A 146 -16.88 20.94 12.79
C SER A 146 -16.73 20.00 14.00
N ALA A 147 -15.70 20.21 14.82
CA ALA A 147 -15.35 19.36 15.96
C ALA A 147 -16.49 19.11 16.97
N GLN A 148 -17.49 19.99 17.04
CA GLN A 148 -18.68 19.82 17.88
C GLN A 148 -19.62 18.71 17.38
N GLN A 149 -19.82 18.62 16.06
CA GLN A 149 -20.67 17.60 15.45
C GLN A 149 -19.94 16.25 15.39
N GLN A 150 -18.61 16.25 15.33
CA GLN A 150 -17.79 15.04 15.40
C GLN A 150 -17.99 14.26 16.71
N ARG A 151 -18.10 14.97 17.85
CA ARG A 151 -18.30 14.33 19.17
C ARG A 151 -19.64 13.62 19.33
N LEU A 152 -20.63 14.01 18.53
CA LEU A 152 -21.97 13.41 18.57
C LEU A 152 -22.13 12.28 17.56
N ARG A 153 -21.15 12.08 16.65
CA ARG A 153 -21.22 11.01 15.66
C ARG A 153 -21.04 9.66 16.31
N GLN A 154 -21.74 8.70 15.73
CA GLN A 154 -21.52 7.29 15.94
C GLN A 154 -21.06 6.67 14.62
N VAL A 155 -20.31 5.59 14.71
CA VAL A 155 -19.81 4.89 13.52
C VAL A 155 -20.97 4.38 12.64
N ASN A 156 -22.12 4.04 13.23
CA ASN A 156 -23.33 3.63 12.52
C ASN A 156 -23.90 4.69 11.56
N CYS A 157 -23.55 5.97 11.76
CA CYS A 157 -23.94 7.05 10.83
C CYS A 157 -22.97 7.22 9.67
N CYS A 158 -21.78 6.62 9.76
CA CYS A 158 -20.72 6.75 8.76
C CYS A 158 -20.64 5.51 7.86
N PHE A 159 -20.90 4.33 8.41
CA PHE A 159 -20.77 3.05 7.72
C PHE A 159 -21.95 2.13 8.01
N HIS A 160 -22.17 1.17 7.12
CA HIS A 160 -23.11 0.07 7.31
C HIS A 160 -22.47 -1.30 6.97
N PRO A 161 -22.89 -2.40 7.62
CA PRO A 161 -22.35 -3.72 7.31
C PRO A 161 -22.57 -4.08 5.84
N GLY A 162 -21.52 -4.52 5.17
CA GLY A 162 -21.55 -4.81 3.73
C GLY A 162 -21.06 -3.69 2.83
N ASP A 163 -20.94 -2.45 3.35
CA ASP A 163 -20.38 -1.33 2.59
C ASP A 163 -18.93 -1.61 2.16
N ILE A 164 -18.57 -1.08 0.98
CA ILE A 164 -17.19 -1.08 0.49
C ILE A 164 -16.59 0.29 0.75
N VAL A 165 -15.48 0.30 1.49
CA VAL A 165 -14.81 1.50 1.99
C VAL A 165 -13.37 1.53 1.49
N LEU A 166 -12.97 2.68 0.97
CA LEU A 166 -11.57 3.03 0.77
C LEU A 166 -11.04 3.66 2.05
N ALA A 167 -9.94 3.12 2.56
CA ALA A 167 -9.30 3.60 3.77
C ALA A 167 -7.79 3.61 3.59
N ARG A 168 -7.11 4.36 4.45
CA ARG A 168 -5.65 4.40 4.52
C ARG A 168 -5.17 3.67 5.75
N VAL A 169 -4.10 2.90 5.62
CA VAL A 169 -3.48 2.21 6.74
C VAL A 169 -2.74 3.23 7.61
N ILE A 170 -3.01 3.22 8.90
CA ILE A 170 -2.24 4.02 9.87
C ILE A 170 -1.06 3.20 10.37
N ALA A 171 -1.35 2.03 10.93
CA ALA A 171 -0.37 1.14 11.53
C ALA A 171 -0.93 -0.27 11.66
N ALA A 172 -0.04 -1.24 11.89
CA ALA A 172 -0.45 -2.54 12.42
C ALA A 172 -0.83 -2.36 13.90
N GLY A 173 -2.03 -2.80 14.26
CA GLY A 173 -2.51 -2.88 15.64
C GLY A 173 -2.26 -4.26 16.24
N ASP A 174 -2.79 -4.45 17.45
CA ASP A 174 -2.66 -5.71 18.18
C ASP A 174 -3.47 -6.84 17.50
N ASN A 175 -3.03 -8.08 17.65
CA ASN A 175 -3.73 -9.30 17.17
C ASN A 175 -3.92 -9.40 15.64
N HIS A 176 -2.90 -9.05 14.85
CA HIS A 176 -2.95 -9.12 13.37
C HIS A 176 -4.08 -8.26 12.75
N GLN A 177 -4.44 -7.17 13.42
CA GLN A 177 -5.41 -6.21 12.94
C GLN A 177 -4.68 -4.95 12.47
N PHE A 178 -5.18 -4.29 11.45
CA PHE A 178 -4.63 -3.02 10.98
C PHE A 178 -5.54 -1.87 11.38
N LEU A 179 -4.95 -0.81 11.91
CA LEU A 179 -5.66 0.42 12.17
C LEU A 179 -5.80 1.20 10.87
N LEU A 180 -7.03 1.56 10.53
CA LEU A 180 -7.39 2.22 9.29
C LEU A 180 -8.01 3.58 9.58
N THR A 181 -7.71 4.56 8.74
CA THR A 181 -8.33 5.89 8.77
C THR A 181 -9.09 6.17 7.49
N THR A 182 -10.16 6.94 7.64
CA THR A 182 -10.90 7.54 6.51
C THR A 182 -10.79 9.06 6.54
N ALA A 183 -9.80 9.65 7.21
CA ALA A 183 -9.76 11.09 7.47
C ALA A 183 -9.68 11.98 6.22
N ALA A 184 -9.25 11.46 5.07
CA ALA A 184 -9.17 12.22 3.84
C ALA A 184 -10.51 12.25 3.09
N GLN A 185 -10.75 13.32 2.31
CA GLN A 185 -11.98 13.50 1.54
C GLN A 185 -12.19 12.44 0.45
N GLU A 186 -11.10 11.92 -0.10
CA GLU A 186 -11.08 10.83 -1.07
C GLU A 186 -11.37 9.45 -0.43
N LEU A 187 -11.36 9.36 0.90
CA LEU A 187 -11.52 8.10 1.63
C LEU A 187 -12.90 8.04 2.30
N GLY A 188 -13.49 6.85 2.35
CA GLY A 188 -14.85 6.63 2.81
C GLY A 188 -15.55 5.53 2.03
N VAL A 189 -16.88 5.50 2.16
CA VAL A 189 -17.76 4.56 1.45
C VAL A 189 -17.76 4.90 -0.04
N VAL A 190 -17.39 3.92 -0.86
CA VAL A 190 -17.43 3.99 -2.33
C VAL A 190 -18.68 3.30 -2.85
N VAL A 191 -19.01 2.14 -2.26
CA VAL A 191 -20.23 1.40 -2.58
C VAL A 191 -21.01 1.24 -1.30
N ALA A 192 -22.16 1.92 -1.23
CA ALA A 192 -23.11 1.78 -0.15
C ALA A 192 -24.14 0.70 -0.52
N VAL A 193 -24.47 -0.15 0.45
CA VAL A 193 -25.53 -1.15 0.32
C VAL A 193 -26.59 -0.97 1.40
N ASN A 194 -27.84 -1.22 1.04
CA ASN A 194 -28.94 -1.26 2.00
C ASN A 194 -29.06 -2.65 2.67
N ASP A 195 -29.99 -2.78 3.62
CA ASP A 195 -30.27 -4.04 4.34
C ASP A 195 -30.65 -5.21 3.42
N TRP A 196 -31.12 -4.92 2.19
CA TRP A 196 -31.48 -5.91 1.17
C TRP A 196 -30.33 -6.18 0.18
N ASN A 197 -29.11 -5.75 0.49
CA ASN A 197 -27.93 -5.90 -0.36
C ASN A 197 -28.04 -5.21 -1.74
N GLU A 198 -28.90 -4.21 -1.87
CA GLU A 198 -29.00 -3.41 -3.10
C GLU A 198 -28.08 -2.19 -3.01
N PRO A 199 -27.44 -1.82 -4.13
CA PRO A 199 -26.57 -0.65 -4.17
C PRO A 199 -27.38 0.64 -4.00
N MET A 200 -26.82 1.58 -3.26
CA MET A 200 -27.36 2.92 -3.06
C MET A 200 -26.52 3.94 -3.84
N ILE A 201 -27.14 5.05 -4.22
CA ILE A 201 -26.47 6.13 -4.96
C ILE A 201 -26.02 7.21 -3.99
N PRO A 202 -24.74 7.64 -4.04
CA PRO A 202 -24.30 8.79 -3.27
C PRO A 202 -24.96 10.07 -3.79
N LEU A 203 -25.58 10.83 -2.90
CA LEU A 203 -26.10 12.17 -3.22
C LEU A 203 -25.05 13.23 -2.91
N ASN A 204 -24.49 13.16 -1.70
CA ASN A 204 -23.49 14.07 -1.15
C ASN A 204 -22.44 13.25 -0.40
N SER A 205 -21.38 13.91 0.08
CA SER A 205 -20.34 13.26 0.91
C SER A 205 -20.84 12.64 2.23
N ILE A 206 -22.11 12.89 2.62
CA ILE A 206 -22.71 12.47 3.90
C ILE A 206 -23.98 11.62 3.71
N GLU A 207 -24.57 11.59 2.51
CA GLU A 207 -25.88 10.98 2.28
C GLU A 207 -25.90 10.09 1.04
N VAL A 208 -26.57 8.95 1.19
CA VAL A 208 -26.85 7.99 0.11
C VAL A 208 -28.36 7.79 -0.01
N LEU A 209 -28.81 7.47 -1.22
CA LEU A 209 -30.22 7.26 -1.56
C LEU A 209 -30.43 5.86 -2.12
N CYS A 210 -31.38 5.11 -1.56
CA CYS A 210 -31.88 3.90 -2.21
C CYS A 210 -32.86 4.29 -3.32
N GLN A 211 -32.61 3.85 -4.55
CA GLN A 211 -33.48 4.16 -5.69
C GLN A 211 -34.86 3.50 -5.62
N ARG A 212 -34.96 2.35 -4.93
CA ARG A 212 -36.21 1.58 -4.86
C ARG A 212 -37.17 2.11 -3.79
N THR A 213 -36.64 2.39 -2.60
CA THR A 213 -37.43 2.84 -1.44
C THR A 213 -37.45 4.36 -1.30
N PHE A 214 -36.59 5.08 -2.03
CA PHE A 214 -36.35 6.52 -1.88
C PHE A 214 -35.95 6.94 -0.46
N THR A 215 -35.47 6.01 0.36
CA THR A 215 -34.97 6.29 1.70
C THR A 215 -33.56 6.86 1.62
N LYS A 216 -33.35 7.96 2.34
CA LYS A 216 -32.04 8.58 2.53
C LYS A 216 -31.40 8.02 3.78
N GLU A 217 -30.13 7.69 3.68
CA GLU A 217 -29.34 7.21 4.80
C GLU A 217 -28.02 7.98 4.88
N SER A 218 -27.54 8.18 6.10
CA SER A 218 -26.26 8.84 6.32
C SER A 218 -25.11 7.85 6.17
N ARG A 219 -24.09 8.23 5.40
CA ARG A 219 -22.83 7.50 5.21
C ARG A 219 -21.71 8.50 4.97
N LYS A 220 -20.49 8.19 5.38
CA LYS A 220 -19.32 8.96 4.95
C LYS A 220 -18.95 8.51 3.55
N VAL A 221 -19.40 9.22 2.52
CA VAL A 221 -19.13 8.90 1.13
C VAL A 221 -17.78 9.48 0.70
N ALA A 222 -16.96 8.66 0.04
CA ALA A 222 -15.70 9.06 -0.55
C ALA A 222 -15.91 9.95 -1.78
N ASN A 223 -15.12 11.01 -1.93
CA ASN A 223 -15.05 11.77 -3.17
C ASN A 223 -14.04 11.13 -4.14
N ILE A 224 -14.55 10.31 -5.05
CA ILE A 224 -13.74 9.51 -5.98
C ILE A 224 -13.08 10.39 -7.05
N ASP A 225 -13.67 11.57 -7.36
CA ASP A 225 -13.14 12.49 -8.37
C ASP A 225 -11.75 13.04 -8.03
N LEU A 226 -11.34 12.94 -6.75
CA LEU A 226 -10.02 13.35 -6.28
C LEU A 226 -8.93 12.28 -6.50
N ILE A 227 -9.31 11.05 -6.85
CA ILE A 227 -8.40 9.91 -7.03
C ILE A 227 -8.07 9.69 -8.52
N ALA A 228 -8.79 10.37 -9.43
CA ALA A 228 -8.71 10.19 -10.88
C ALA A 228 -7.47 10.84 -11.53
#